data_AF-A0A9E4K985-F1
#
_entry.id   AF-A0A9E4K985-F1
#
_cell.length_a   1.000
_cell.length_b   1.000
_cell.length_c   1.000
_cell.angle_alpha   90.00
_cell.angle_beta   90.00
_cell.angle_gamma   90.00
#
_symmetry.space_group_name_H-M   'P 1'
#
loop_
_entity.id
_entity.type
_entity.pdbx_description
1 polymer ?
#
loop_
_entity_poly.entity_id
_entity_poly.type
_entity_poly.pdbx_seq_one_letter_code
_entity_poly.pdbx_strand_id
1 'polypeptide(L)'
;MKKTNIKAEDMQVFEILNELVKIEDKATQINWLKHHFRNHQPLQYVIKMNFCDTIQSLLPEGDPPHNQSELDGPARASLWHYLKMFPRFVKSTQSQNLPMLKIEALFIEMLEAIEPDEASMICLAKDKKLESKWDLDISVFQEAFPGLAIQRKAK
;
A
#
# COMPACT_ATOMS: atom_id res chain seq x y z
N MET A 1 -23.54 3.31 18.45
CA MET A 1 -22.56 3.01 17.39
C MET A 1 -23.09 1.85 16.56
N LYS A 2 -23.42 2.09 15.29
CA LYS A 2 -23.84 1.00 14.39
C LYS A 2 -22.59 0.15 14.13
N LYS A 3 -22.64 -1.14 14.47
CA LYS A 3 -21.62 -2.11 14.04
C LYS A 3 -21.74 -2.24 12.52
N THR A 4 -21.01 -1.42 11.77
CA THR A 4 -20.87 -1.60 10.33
C THR A 4 -20.11 -2.90 10.13
N ASN A 5 -20.78 -3.90 9.55
CA ASN A 5 -20.16 -5.16 9.16
C ASN A 5 -19.31 -4.89 7.91
N ILE A 6 -18.13 -4.30 8.12
CA ILE A 6 -17.17 -4.01 7.04
C ILE A 6 -16.58 -5.34 6.60
N LYS A 7 -16.78 -5.72 5.34
CA LYS A 7 -16.00 -6.80 4.76
C LYS A 7 -14.60 -6.28 4.45
N ALA A 8 -13.59 -7.08 4.76
CA ALA A 8 -12.19 -6.77 4.52
C ALA A 8 -11.94 -6.20 3.11
N GLU A 9 -12.61 -6.78 2.11
CA GLU A 9 -12.43 -6.55 0.68
C GLU A 9 -13.00 -5.21 0.19
N ASP A 10 -13.87 -4.58 0.97
CA ASP A 10 -14.61 -3.40 0.55
C ASP A 10 -13.86 -2.08 0.83
N MET A 11 -12.84 -2.08 1.70
CA MET A 11 -12.09 -0.87 2.06
C MET A 11 -10.81 -0.73 1.24
N GLN A 12 -10.54 0.48 0.79
CA GLN A 12 -9.28 0.83 0.16
C GLN A 12 -8.18 1.02 1.21
N VAL A 13 -6.91 0.87 0.79
CA VAL A 13 -5.80 0.83 1.77
C VAL A 13 -5.68 2.16 2.50
N PHE A 14 -5.87 3.29 1.81
CA PHE A 14 -5.80 4.61 2.45
C PHE A 14 -6.89 4.79 3.52
N GLU A 15 -8.09 4.26 3.31
CA GLU A 15 -9.18 4.30 4.30
C GLU A 15 -8.84 3.45 5.52
N ILE A 16 -8.25 2.27 5.30
CA ILE A 16 -7.80 1.41 6.40
C ILE A 16 -6.77 2.14 7.26
N LEU A 17 -5.80 2.83 6.65
CA LEU A 17 -4.80 3.60 7.38
C LEU A 17 -5.43 4.80 8.10
N ASN A 18 -6.39 5.49 7.49
CA ASN A 18 -7.14 6.58 8.11
C ASN A 18 -7.94 6.13 9.34
N GLU A 19 -8.55 4.95 9.31
CA GLU A 19 -9.26 4.40 10.47
C GLU A 19 -8.29 3.87 11.54
N LEU A 20 -7.18 3.25 11.12
CA LEU A 20 -6.19 2.70 12.05
C LEU A 20 -5.62 3.75 13.00
N VAL A 21 -5.27 4.94 12.48
CA VAL A 21 -4.70 6.04 13.29
C VAL A 21 -5.72 6.69 14.24
N LYS A 22 -7.02 6.40 14.08
CA LYS A 22 -8.06 6.85 15.03
C LYS A 22 -8.17 5.93 16.26
N ILE A 23 -7.57 4.75 16.20
CA ILE A 23 -7.56 3.80 17.31
C ILE A 23 -6.34 4.09 18.18
N GLU A 24 -6.57 4.60 19.39
CA GLU A 24 -5.50 5.04 20.31
C GLU A 24 -4.67 3.88 20.88
N ASP A 25 -5.32 2.76 21.21
CA ASP A 25 -4.67 1.64 21.86
C ASP A 25 -4.03 0.67 20.85
N LYS A 26 -2.72 0.44 21.00
CA LYS A 26 -1.92 -0.44 20.14
C LYS A 26 -2.50 -1.86 20.08
N ALA A 27 -2.93 -2.42 21.22
CA ALA A 27 -3.48 -3.78 21.24
C ALA A 27 -4.81 -3.86 20.46
N THR A 28 -5.62 -2.81 20.54
CA THR A 28 -6.87 -2.67 19.78
C THR A 28 -6.60 -2.51 18.29
N GLN A 29 -5.59 -1.73 17.89
CA GLN A 29 -5.15 -1.63 16.48
C GLN A 29 -4.78 -3.00 15.92
N ILE A 30 -3.93 -3.75 16.63
CA ILE A 30 -3.49 -5.09 16.23
C ILE A 30 -4.69 -6.03 16.08
N ASN A 31 -5.59 -6.03 17.06
CA ASN A 31 -6.77 -6.88 17.02
C ASN A 31 -7.69 -6.50 15.85
N TRP A 32 -7.92 -5.22 15.62
CA TRP A 32 -8.74 -4.75 14.50
C TRP A 32 -8.16 -5.21 13.15
N LEU A 33 -6.86 -5.02 12.93
CA LEU A 33 -6.17 -5.51 11.72
C LEU A 33 -6.26 -7.03 11.56
N LYS A 34 -6.07 -7.80 12.64
CA LYS A 34 -6.16 -9.28 12.61
C LYS A 34 -7.56 -9.77 12.28
N HIS A 35 -8.59 -9.14 12.83
CA HIS A 35 -9.97 -9.59 12.65
C HIS A 35 -10.53 -9.17 11.28
N HIS A 36 -10.19 -7.97 10.81
CA HIS A 36 -10.80 -7.40 9.62
C HIS A 36 -9.93 -7.49 8.37
N PHE A 37 -8.60 -7.48 8.48
CA PHE A 37 -7.71 -7.30 7.31
C PHE A 37 -6.62 -8.36 7.16
N ARG A 38 -6.73 -9.49 7.88
CA ARG A 38 -5.78 -10.61 7.77
C ARG A 38 -5.55 -11.08 6.34
N ASN A 39 -6.56 -11.04 5.48
CA ASN A 39 -6.48 -11.49 4.09
C ASN A 39 -6.44 -10.32 3.09
N HIS A 40 -6.32 -9.08 3.54
CA HIS A 40 -6.34 -7.91 2.67
C HIS A 40 -4.99 -7.74 1.95
N GLN A 41 -4.84 -8.35 0.77
CA GLN A 41 -3.58 -8.39 0.05
C GLN A 41 -3.06 -7.00 -0.35
N PRO A 42 -3.88 -6.04 -0.82
CA PRO A 42 -3.38 -4.70 -1.15
C PRO A 42 -2.70 -4.02 0.04
N LEU A 43 -3.31 -4.11 1.23
CA LEU A 43 -2.73 -3.58 2.47
C LEU A 43 -1.39 -4.27 2.75
N GLN A 44 -1.34 -5.60 2.68
CA GLN A 44 -0.11 -6.35 2.92
C GLN A 44 1.03 -5.95 1.96
N TYR A 45 0.73 -5.74 0.68
CA TYR A 45 1.71 -5.32 -0.33
C TYR A 45 2.22 -3.91 -0.05
N VAL A 46 1.33 -2.97 0.26
CA VAL A 46 1.67 -1.60 0.62
C VAL A 46 2.53 -1.55 1.87
N ILE A 47 2.11 -2.23 2.94
CA ILE A 47 2.84 -2.28 4.22
C ILE A 47 4.21 -2.91 4.02
N LYS A 48 4.32 -3.99 3.25
CA LYS A 48 5.61 -4.62 2.97
C LYS A 48 6.48 -3.72 2.09
N MET A 49 5.91 -3.04 1.11
CA MET A 49 6.60 -2.05 0.28
C MET A 49 7.14 -0.89 1.14
N ASN A 50 6.40 -0.40 2.14
CA ASN A 50 6.83 0.72 2.99
C ASN A 50 7.81 0.32 4.12
N PHE A 51 7.59 -0.82 4.78
CA PHE A 51 8.27 -1.12 6.05
C PHE A 51 9.36 -2.19 5.96
N CYS A 52 9.43 -2.94 4.85
CA CYS A 52 10.39 -4.03 4.72
C CYS A 52 11.59 -3.62 3.87
N ASP A 53 12.78 -3.52 4.47
CA ASP A 53 14.02 -3.09 3.81
C ASP A 53 14.56 -4.11 2.79
N THR A 54 14.06 -5.34 2.85
CA THR A 54 14.35 -6.34 1.80
C THR A 54 13.63 -6.02 0.49
N ILE A 55 12.59 -5.17 0.53
CA ILE A 55 11.91 -4.68 -0.66
C ILE A 55 12.59 -3.40 -1.14
N GLN A 56 13.38 -3.53 -2.19
CA GLN A 56 14.06 -2.42 -2.87
C GLN A 56 13.21 -1.93 -4.05
N SER A 57 12.64 -0.73 -3.94
CA SER A 57 11.98 -0.06 -5.07
C SER A 57 12.97 0.18 -6.20
N LEU A 58 12.51 0.03 -7.45
CA LEU A 58 13.25 0.45 -8.64
C LEU A 58 12.84 1.85 -9.12
N LEU A 59 11.66 2.32 -8.70
CA LEU A 59 11.09 3.58 -9.14
C LEU A 59 11.87 4.78 -8.56
N PRO A 60 11.98 5.90 -9.29
CA PRO A 60 12.49 7.16 -8.75
C PRO A 60 11.69 7.61 -7.52
N GLU A 61 12.33 8.32 -6.59
CA GLU A 61 11.64 8.95 -5.45
C GLU A 61 10.69 10.07 -5.90
N GLY A 62 9.68 10.35 -5.08
CA GLY A 62 8.72 11.42 -5.32
C GLY A 62 7.46 10.98 -6.06
N ASP A 63 6.65 11.95 -6.42
CA ASP A 63 5.38 11.73 -7.13
C ASP A 63 5.57 11.98 -8.63
N PRO A 64 5.50 10.93 -9.49
CA PRO A 64 5.64 11.11 -10.92
C PRO A 64 4.42 11.87 -11.48
N PRO A 65 4.59 12.63 -12.58
CA PRO A 65 3.46 13.31 -13.22
C PRO A 65 2.45 12.28 -13.72
N HIS A 66 1.22 12.35 -13.22
CA HIS A 66 0.11 11.48 -13.58
C HIS A 66 -1.22 12.24 -13.52
N ASN A 67 -2.22 11.80 -14.28
CA ASN A 67 -3.54 12.42 -14.26
C ASN A 67 -4.35 12.02 -13.01
N GLN A 68 -4.68 13.00 -12.18
CA GLN A 68 -5.48 12.85 -10.96
C GLN A 68 -6.94 13.31 -11.11
N SER A 69 -7.32 13.89 -12.25
CA SER A 69 -8.66 14.44 -12.47
C SER A 69 -9.73 13.35 -12.44
N GLU A 70 -10.98 13.73 -12.15
CA GLU A 70 -12.12 12.83 -12.32
C GLU A 70 -12.13 12.29 -13.74
N LEU A 71 -12.36 10.97 -13.85
CA LEU A 71 -12.37 10.31 -15.14
C LEU A 71 -13.75 10.52 -15.77
N ASP A 72 -13.79 11.05 -17.01
CA ASP A 72 -14.98 11.01 -17.86
C ASP A 72 -15.27 9.59 -18.40
N GLY A 73 -14.77 8.55 -17.72
CA GLY A 73 -14.65 7.17 -18.19
C GLY A 73 -15.03 6.15 -17.11
N PRO A 74 -14.47 4.93 -17.16
CA PRO A 74 -14.81 3.87 -16.20
C PRO A 74 -14.44 4.28 -14.77
N ALA A 75 -15.17 3.72 -13.80
CA ALA A 75 -14.87 3.91 -12.39
C ALA A 75 -13.42 3.52 -12.07
N ARG A 76 -12.83 4.21 -11.09
CA ARG A 76 -11.48 3.91 -10.60
C ARG A 76 -11.42 2.44 -10.16
N ALA A 77 -10.30 1.80 -10.51
CA ALA A 77 -10.07 0.40 -10.21
C ALA A 77 -9.52 0.24 -8.78
N SER A 78 -9.87 -0.87 -8.13
CA SER A 78 -9.28 -1.25 -6.85
C SER A 78 -7.87 -1.84 -7.03
N LEU A 79 -6.96 -1.60 -6.07
CA LEU A 79 -5.63 -2.21 -6.02
C LEU A 79 -5.61 -3.74 -6.03
N TRP A 80 -6.72 -4.39 -5.68
CA TRP A 80 -6.87 -5.83 -5.85
C TRP A 80 -6.57 -6.30 -7.28
N HIS A 81 -6.92 -5.49 -8.29
CA HIS A 81 -6.66 -5.79 -9.70
C HIS A 81 -5.18 -5.66 -10.09
N TYR A 82 -4.39 -4.92 -9.31
CA TYR A 82 -3.02 -4.54 -9.63
C TYR A 82 -1.95 -5.32 -8.84
N LEU A 83 -2.34 -6.27 -7.99
CA LEU A 83 -1.40 -7.04 -7.14
C LEU A 83 -0.27 -7.70 -7.95
N LYS A 84 -0.56 -8.19 -9.16
CA LYS A 84 0.42 -8.82 -10.05
C LYS A 84 1.44 -7.83 -10.64
N MET A 85 1.20 -6.53 -10.54
CA MET A 85 2.10 -5.48 -11.03
C MET A 85 3.17 -5.10 -10.00
N PHE A 86 2.87 -5.18 -8.70
CA PHE A 86 3.80 -4.80 -7.63
C PHE A 86 5.22 -5.41 -7.76
N PRO A 87 5.40 -6.71 -8.08
CA PRO A 87 6.73 -7.28 -8.26
C PRO A 87 7.55 -6.60 -9.37
N ARG A 88 6.91 -5.94 -10.35
CA ARG A 88 7.60 -5.23 -11.44
C ARG A 88 8.24 -3.93 -10.98
N PHE A 89 7.73 -3.32 -9.90
CA PHE A 89 8.17 -2.03 -9.37
C PHE A 89 9.34 -2.13 -8.38
N VAL A 90 9.71 -3.34 -7.99
CA VAL A 90 10.76 -3.63 -7.01
C VAL A 90 11.79 -4.56 -7.62
N LYS A 91 12.98 -4.68 -7.02
CA LYS A 91 13.99 -5.64 -7.46
C LYS A 91 13.46 -7.07 -7.31
N SER A 92 13.13 -7.72 -8.44
CA SER A 92 12.56 -9.07 -8.50
C SER A 92 12.91 -9.75 -9.83
N THR A 93 12.64 -11.04 -9.95
CA THR A 93 12.78 -11.77 -11.23
C THR A 93 11.92 -11.17 -12.35
N GLN A 94 10.76 -10.59 -12.01
CA GLN A 94 9.88 -9.98 -13.02
C GLN A 94 10.42 -8.65 -13.54
N SER A 95 11.03 -7.84 -12.67
CA SER A 95 11.57 -6.53 -13.06
C SER A 95 12.91 -6.63 -13.79
N GLN A 96 13.71 -7.68 -13.54
CA GLN A 96 14.96 -7.95 -14.26
C GLN A 96 14.82 -8.05 -15.78
N ASN A 97 13.64 -8.41 -16.27
CA ASN A 97 13.36 -8.59 -17.69
C ASN A 97 12.62 -7.40 -18.33
N LEU A 98 12.52 -6.26 -17.62
CA LEU A 98 11.80 -5.08 -18.07
C LEU A 98 12.74 -3.86 -18.13
N PRO A 99 12.75 -3.11 -19.25
CA PRO A 99 13.42 -1.81 -19.30
C PRO A 99 12.84 -0.84 -18.27
N MET A 100 13.68 0.00 -17.65
CA MET A 100 13.26 0.94 -16.61
C MET A 100 12.11 1.86 -17.05
N LEU A 101 12.19 2.39 -18.27
CA LEU A 101 11.12 3.21 -18.86
C LEU A 101 9.75 2.51 -18.89
N LYS A 102 9.73 1.19 -19.13
CA LYS A 102 8.50 0.40 -19.10
C LYS A 102 7.97 0.20 -17.68
N ILE A 103 8.85 0.08 -16.69
CA ILE A 103 8.47 -0.02 -15.29
C ILE A 103 7.80 1.28 -14.83
N GLU A 104 8.39 2.43 -15.16
CA GLU A 104 7.84 3.75 -14.84
C GLU A 104 6.48 3.97 -15.54
N ALA A 105 6.38 3.63 -16.83
CA ALA A 105 5.12 3.73 -17.56
C ALA A 105 3.99 2.88 -16.95
N LEU A 106 4.29 1.62 -16.58
CA LEU A 106 3.32 0.74 -15.90
C LEU A 106 2.93 1.25 -14.51
N PHE A 107 3.83 1.95 -13.83
CA PHE A 107 3.52 2.55 -12.54
C PHE A 107 2.57 3.72 -12.70
N ILE A 108 2.86 4.64 -13.63
CA ILE A 108 1.99 5.78 -13.95
C ILE A 108 0.60 5.31 -14.38
N GLU A 109 0.51 4.31 -15.28
CA GLU A 109 -0.78 3.72 -15.70
C GLU A 109 -1.60 3.20 -14.51
N MET A 110 -0.94 2.56 -13.53
CA MET A 110 -1.62 2.13 -12.31
C MET A 110 -2.10 3.32 -11.47
N LEU A 111 -1.27 4.35 -11.27
CA LEU A 111 -1.65 5.54 -10.50
C LEU A 111 -2.86 6.27 -11.12
N GLU A 112 -2.92 6.36 -12.44
CA GLU A 112 -4.02 7.00 -13.17
C GLU A 112 -5.32 6.19 -13.12
N ALA A 113 -5.25 4.89 -12.86
CA ALA A 113 -6.41 4.00 -12.84
C ALA A 113 -7.06 3.86 -11.45
N ILE A 114 -6.34 4.12 -10.36
CA ILE A 114 -6.81 3.95 -8.98
C ILE A 114 -7.25 5.29 -8.36
N GLU A 115 -7.86 5.27 -7.18
CA GLU A 115 -8.25 6.50 -6.48
C GLU A 115 -7.04 7.41 -6.17
N PRO A 116 -7.16 8.75 -6.28
CA PRO A 116 -6.04 9.68 -6.06
C PRO A 116 -5.37 9.54 -4.68
N ASP A 117 -6.14 9.22 -3.63
CA ASP A 117 -5.59 8.95 -2.30
C ASP A 117 -4.81 7.63 -2.25
N GLU A 118 -5.21 6.59 -3.00
CA GLU A 118 -4.42 5.36 -3.14
C GLU A 118 -3.14 5.63 -3.94
N ALA A 119 -3.22 6.40 -5.03
CA ALA A 119 -2.05 6.80 -5.82
C ALA A 119 -1.02 7.54 -4.96
N SER A 120 -1.45 8.56 -4.23
CA SER A 120 -0.61 9.32 -3.30
C SER A 120 0.02 8.43 -2.22
N MET A 121 -0.77 7.51 -1.66
CA MET A 121 -0.33 6.56 -0.65
C MET A 121 0.75 5.60 -1.18
N ILE A 122 0.62 5.09 -2.40
CA ILE A 122 1.61 4.19 -3.01
C ILE A 122 2.92 4.94 -3.29
N CYS A 123 2.84 6.21 -3.73
CA CYS A 123 4.02 7.05 -3.89
C CYS A 123 4.79 7.22 -2.57
N LEU A 124 4.09 7.41 -1.45
CA LEU A 124 4.72 7.41 -0.12
C LEU A 124 5.28 6.03 0.26
N ALA A 125 4.55 4.95 -0.02
CA ALA A 125 4.95 3.59 0.32
C ALA A 125 6.23 3.14 -0.40
N LYS A 126 6.35 3.42 -1.71
CA LYS A 126 7.58 3.09 -2.46
C LYS A 126 8.81 3.83 -1.94
N ASP A 127 8.59 5.01 -1.36
CA ASP A 127 9.61 5.90 -0.79
C ASP A 127 9.88 5.61 0.69
N LYS A 128 9.20 4.63 1.30
CA LYS A 128 9.30 4.31 2.74
C LYS A 128 8.87 5.49 3.63
N LYS A 129 7.85 6.25 3.21
CA LYS A 129 7.39 7.51 3.81
C LYS A 129 5.90 7.48 4.22
N LEU A 130 5.25 6.34 4.40
CA LEU A 130 3.87 6.33 4.92
C LEU A 130 3.76 7.06 6.27
N GLU A 131 4.79 6.97 7.10
CA GLU A 131 4.87 7.66 8.39
C GLU A 131 4.85 9.20 8.27
N SER A 132 5.01 9.78 7.07
CA SER A 132 4.87 11.24 6.89
C SER A 132 3.41 11.70 6.78
N LYS A 133 2.46 10.79 6.57
CA LYS A 133 1.01 11.09 6.47
C LYS A 133 0.21 10.43 7.60
N TRP A 134 0.61 9.24 8.04
CA TRP A 134 -0.05 8.49 9.12
C TRP A 134 0.93 8.22 10.27
N ASP A 135 0.51 8.43 11.51
CA ASP A 135 1.30 8.04 12.69
C ASP A 135 1.24 6.51 12.88
N LEU A 136 2.18 5.80 12.26
CA LEU A 136 2.18 4.34 12.16
C LEU A 136 3.33 3.71 12.94
N ASP A 137 3.00 2.79 13.83
CA ASP A 137 3.96 1.92 14.49
C ASP A 137 4.15 0.61 13.69
N ILE A 138 5.36 0.36 13.20
CA ILE A 138 5.70 -0.88 12.47
C ILE A 138 5.39 -2.15 13.27
N SER A 139 5.53 -2.10 14.60
CA SER A 139 5.32 -3.27 15.45
C SER A 139 3.85 -3.72 15.44
N VAL A 140 2.90 -2.80 15.24
CA VAL A 140 1.48 -3.13 15.00
C VAL A 140 1.33 -4.05 13.80
N PHE A 141 1.99 -3.73 12.68
CA PHE A 141 1.90 -4.53 11.46
C PHE A 141 2.67 -5.84 11.55
N GLN A 142 3.82 -5.86 12.23
CA GLN A 142 4.58 -7.09 12.49
C GLN A 142 3.77 -8.08 13.34
N GLU A 143 3.09 -7.59 14.37
CA GLU A 143 2.25 -8.40 15.25
C GLU A 143 0.92 -8.80 14.59
N ALA A 144 0.33 -7.93 13.78
CA ALA A 144 -0.92 -8.19 13.05
C ALA A 144 -0.72 -9.17 11.88
N PHE A 145 0.41 -9.07 11.17
CA PHE A 145 0.70 -9.82 9.95
C PHE A 145 2.06 -10.54 10.03
N PRO A 146 2.27 -11.48 10.96
CA PRO A 146 3.57 -12.13 11.15
C PRO A 146 4.09 -12.84 9.89
N GLY A 147 3.19 -13.33 9.03
CA GLY A 147 3.54 -13.97 7.76
C GLY A 147 4.17 -13.04 6.72
N LEU A 148 4.09 -11.71 6.87
CA LEU A 148 4.77 -10.78 5.96
C LEU A 148 6.28 -10.76 6.15
N ALA A 149 6.76 -11.20 7.32
CA ALA A 149 8.17 -11.19 7.71
C ALA A 149 8.81 -9.82 7.43
N ILE A 150 8.18 -8.75 7.94
CA ILE A 150 8.65 -7.37 7.75
C ILE A 150 9.97 -7.20 8.50
N GLN A 151 11.04 -6.90 7.76
CA GLN A 151 12.38 -6.67 8.29
C GLN A 151 12.74 -5.21 8.10
N ARG A 152 12.97 -4.49 9.20
CA ARG A 152 13.50 -3.12 9.19
C ARG A 152 14.85 -3.14 9.90
N LYS A 153 15.89 -2.64 9.24
CA LYS A 153 17.19 -2.42 9.82
C LYS A 153 17.07 -1.23 10.78
N ALA A 154 17.69 -1.35 11.96
CA ALA A 154 17.83 -0.19 12.84
C ALA A 154 18.54 0.93 12.06
N LYS A 155 17.92 2.11 12.02
CA LYS A 155 18.54 3.31 11.47
C LYS A 155 19.65 3.79 12.39
#